data_AF-G2RHS4-F1
#
_entry.id   AF-G2RHS4-F1
#
_cell.length_a   1.000
_cell.length_b   1.000
_cell.length_c   1.000
_cell.angle_alpha   90.00
_cell.angle_beta   90.00
_cell.angle_gamma   90.00
#
_symmetry.space_group_name_H-M   'P 1'
#
loop_
_entity.id
_entity.type
_entity.pdbx_description
1 polymer ?
#
loop_
_entity_poly.entity_id
_entity_poly.type
_entity_poly.pdbx_seq_one_letter_code
_entity_poly.pdbx_strand_id
1 'polypeptide(L)'
;MAEGKINVLITSFAGAGLPPTLSLALPPTTPISTLLDELDSRLPEPCSLSSSRLLLSTLSSRPIPLDSPLPISHFLPTPSTTPDEDDGNTFRHDFLSLRLSAALCGGKGGFGSQLRAAGGRMSKRKKGSGNAASRNLDGRRLRTVTE
;
A
#
# COMPACT_ATOMS: atom_id res chain seq x y z
N MET A 1 38.66 -2.81 -9.54
CA MET A 1 37.93 -2.44 -8.30
C MET A 1 36.59 -3.13 -8.36
N ALA A 2 36.22 -3.95 -7.37
CA ALA A 2 34.93 -4.63 -7.40
C ALA A 2 33.82 -3.58 -7.24
N GLU A 3 32.93 -3.47 -8.23
CA GLU A 3 31.77 -2.59 -8.14
C GLU A 3 30.90 -3.03 -6.95
N GLY A 4 30.58 -2.09 -6.05
CA GLY A 4 29.66 -2.36 -4.95
C GLY A 4 28.31 -2.81 -5.52
N LYS A 5 27.70 -3.84 -4.93
CA LYS A 5 26.38 -4.34 -5.34
C LYS A 5 25.36 -4.02 -4.25
N ILE A 6 24.15 -3.66 -4.67
CA ILE A 6 22.99 -3.48 -3.81
C ILE A 6 22.06 -4.69 -3.97
N ASN A 7 21.60 -5.23 -2.85
CA ASN A 7 20.59 -6.29 -2.84
C ASN A 7 19.19 -5.68 -2.93
N VAL A 8 18.56 -5.76 -4.10
CA VAL A 8 17.17 -5.36 -4.26
C VAL A 8 16.25 -6.50 -3.85
N LEU A 9 15.41 -6.26 -2.85
CA LEU A 9 14.43 -7.21 -2.32
C LEU A 9 13.04 -6.78 -2.75
N ILE A 10 12.41 -7.53 -3.64
CA ILE A 10 11.08 -7.22 -4.17
C ILE A 10 10.07 -8.16 -3.53
N THR A 11 9.22 -7.61 -2.66
CA THR A 11 8.09 -8.34 -2.08
C THR A 11 6.96 -8.43 -3.08
N SER A 12 6.51 -9.65 -3.37
CA SER A 12 5.45 -9.93 -4.34
C SER A 12 4.10 -10.18 -3.65
N PHE A 13 3.05 -10.39 -4.44
CA PHE A 13 1.71 -10.74 -3.98
C PHE A 13 1.31 -12.12 -4.52
N ALA A 14 0.36 -12.77 -3.83
CA ALA A 14 -0.13 -14.08 -4.22
C ALA A 14 -0.73 -14.06 -5.63
N GLY A 15 -0.39 -15.06 -6.44
CA GLY A 15 -0.87 -15.18 -7.82
C GLY A 15 -0.02 -14.45 -8.87
N ALA A 16 1.06 -13.76 -8.47
CA ALA A 16 1.98 -13.10 -9.41
C ALA A 16 2.97 -14.06 -10.11
N GLY A 17 2.95 -15.36 -9.82
CA GLY A 17 3.88 -16.35 -10.37
C GLY A 17 5.33 -16.24 -9.87
N LEU A 18 5.60 -15.35 -8.91
CA LEU A 18 6.90 -15.12 -8.28
C LEU A 18 6.96 -15.71 -6.87
N PRO A 19 8.17 -15.99 -6.34
CA PRO A 19 8.34 -16.23 -4.91
C PRO A 19 7.85 -15.03 -4.09
N PRO A 20 7.52 -15.23 -2.79
CA PRO A 20 7.02 -14.15 -1.92
C PRO A 20 7.99 -12.96 -1.84
N THR A 21 9.30 -13.23 -1.91
CA THR A 21 10.34 -12.22 -1.99
C THR A 21 11.34 -12.64 -3.06
N LEU A 22 11.55 -11.76 -4.04
CA LEU A 22 12.56 -11.91 -5.08
C LEU A 22 13.79 -11.07 -4.71
N SER A 23 14.98 -11.65 -4.82
CA SER A 23 16.24 -10.98 -4.52
C SER A 23 17.08 -10.82 -5.79
N LEU A 24 17.56 -9.60 -6.05
CA LEU A 24 18.43 -9.25 -7.15
C LEU A 24 19.67 -8.54 -6.60
N ALA A 25 20.86 -8.93 -7.04
CA ALA A 25 22.10 -8.21 -6.72
C ALA A 25 22.49 -7.36 -7.93
N LEU A 26 22.25 -6.05 -7.86
CA LEU A 26 22.47 -5.11 -8.96
C LEU A 26 23.44 -4.00 -8.53
N PRO A 27 24.31 -3.51 -9.43
CA PRO A 27 25.12 -2.31 -9.17
C PRO A 27 24.26 -1.08 -8.79
N PRO A 28 24.76 -0.15 -7.98
CA PRO A 28 24.03 1.05 -7.54
C PRO A 28 23.74 2.03 -8.67
N THR A 29 24.55 1.99 -9.72
CA THR A 29 24.44 2.82 -10.93
C THR A 29 23.46 2.24 -11.95
N THR A 30 22.97 1.02 -11.74
CA THR A 30 22.03 0.38 -12.65
C THR A 30 20.75 1.22 -12.73
N PRO A 31 20.27 1.53 -13.95
CA PRO A 31 19.03 2.27 -14.15
C PRO A 31 17.83 1.40 -13.76
N ILE A 32 16.72 2.06 -13.42
CA ILE A 32 15.48 1.36 -13.09
C ILE A 32 14.97 0.49 -14.24
N SER A 33 15.09 0.94 -15.49
CA SER A 33 14.64 0.17 -16.66
C SER A 33 15.19 -1.25 -16.66
N THR A 34 16.49 -1.44 -16.41
CA THR A 34 17.12 -2.75 -16.33
C THR A 34 16.59 -3.61 -15.19
N LEU A 35 16.27 -3.00 -14.04
CA LEU A 35 15.60 -3.71 -12.94
C LEU A 35 14.20 -4.16 -13.34
N LEU A 36 13.46 -3.32 -14.09
CA LEU A 36 12.13 -3.64 -14.58
C LEU A 36 12.18 -4.75 -15.63
N ASP A 37 13.16 -4.72 -16.54
CA ASP A 37 13.37 -5.78 -17.54
C ASP A 37 13.66 -7.14 -16.86
N GLU A 38 14.52 -7.13 -15.83
CA GLU A 38 14.79 -8.33 -15.01
C GLU A 38 13.55 -8.83 -14.27
N LEU A 39 12.70 -7.91 -13.81
CA LEU A 39 11.45 -8.24 -13.14
C LEU A 39 10.43 -8.82 -14.15
N ASP A 40 10.28 -8.20 -15.32
CA ASP A 40 9.35 -8.60 -16.37
C ASP A 40 9.73 -9.97 -16.97
N SER A 41 11.04 -10.24 -17.13
CA SER A 41 11.54 -11.55 -17.60
C SER A 41 11.17 -12.73 -16.69
N ARG A 42 10.83 -12.45 -15.42
CA ARG A 42 10.47 -13.47 -14.42
C ARG A 42 8.97 -13.48 -14.12
N LEU A 43 8.23 -12.50 -14.61
CA LEU A 43 6.79 -12.46 -14.49
C LEU A 43 6.15 -13.32 -15.60
N PRO A 44 5.03 -13.99 -15.32
CA PRO A 44 4.20 -14.58 -16.35
C PRO A 44 3.67 -13.49 -17.30
N GLU A 45 3.57 -13.77 -18.60
CA GLU A 45 2.93 -12.94 -19.64
C GLU A 45 1.69 -12.13 -19.20
N PRO A 46 0.65 -12.73 -18.57
CA PRO A 46 -0.54 -11.97 -18.15
C PRO A 46 -0.28 -10.95 -17.03
N CYS A 47 0.88 -11.03 -16.39
CA CYS A 47 1.31 -10.18 -15.28
C CYS A 47 2.47 -9.26 -15.67
N SER A 48 2.80 -9.09 -16.96
CA SER A 48 3.84 -8.14 -17.38
C SER A 48 3.56 -6.72 -16.85
N LEU A 49 4.62 -6.01 -16.49
CA LEU A 49 4.58 -4.63 -16.00
C LEU A 49 3.94 -3.65 -17.00
N SER A 50 4.02 -3.95 -18.31
CA SER A 50 3.42 -3.13 -19.37
C SER A 50 1.94 -3.43 -19.62
N SER A 51 1.51 -4.67 -19.41
CA SER A 51 0.12 -5.10 -19.66
C SER A 51 -0.78 -5.03 -18.43
N SER A 52 -0.21 -5.17 -17.24
CA SER A 52 -0.93 -5.17 -15.97
C SER A 52 -0.72 -3.86 -15.23
N ARG A 53 -1.71 -3.43 -14.44
CA ARG A 53 -1.61 -2.22 -13.59
C ARG A 53 -0.78 -2.52 -12.33
N LEU A 54 0.45 -2.96 -12.52
CA LEU A 54 1.39 -3.21 -11.44
C LEU A 54 2.06 -1.91 -11.01
N LEU A 55 2.28 -1.80 -9.71
CA LEU A 55 2.92 -0.68 -9.06
C LEU A 55 4.13 -1.21 -8.29
N LEU A 56 5.26 -0.55 -8.50
CA LEU A 56 6.47 -0.77 -7.73
C LEU A 56 6.65 0.40 -6.77
N SER A 57 6.80 0.13 -5.49
CA SER A 57 7.01 1.16 -4.48
C SER A 57 8.05 0.75 -3.45
N THR A 58 8.68 1.73 -2.80
CA THR A 58 9.51 1.49 -1.62
C THR A 58 8.64 1.14 -0.42
N LEU A 59 9.26 0.65 0.67
CA LEU A 59 8.56 0.43 1.95
C LEU A 59 7.96 1.71 2.54
N SER A 60 8.52 2.88 2.23
CA SER A 60 7.96 4.20 2.59
C SER A 60 6.79 4.63 1.70
N SER A 61 6.26 3.73 0.86
CA SER A 61 5.20 4.00 -0.11
C SER A 61 5.57 5.07 -1.15
N ARG A 62 6.86 5.29 -1.40
CA ARG A 62 7.32 6.14 -2.51
C ARG A 62 7.17 5.33 -3.80
N PRO A 63 6.34 5.76 -4.77
CA PRO A 63 6.21 5.05 -6.03
C PRO A 63 7.51 5.17 -6.84
N ILE A 64 7.88 4.10 -7.51
CA ILE A 64 8.98 4.06 -8.47
C ILE A 64 8.37 4.20 -9.86
N PRO A 65 8.60 5.32 -10.56
CA PRO A 65 8.09 5.49 -11.92
C PRO A 65 8.73 4.47 -12.85
N LEU A 66 7.93 3.82 -13.68
CA LEU A 66 8.39 2.81 -14.64
C LEU A 66 9.33 3.41 -15.70
N ASP A 67 9.12 4.69 -16.05
CA ASP A 67 9.92 5.42 -17.05
C ASP A 67 11.08 6.22 -16.45
N SER A 68 11.44 5.99 -15.18
CA SER A 68 12.46 6.81 -14.52
C SER A 68 13.87 6.48 -15.06
N PRO A 69 14.65 7.49 -15.51
CA PRO A 69 16.05 7.30 -15.88
C PRO A 69 16.98 7.23 -14.65
N LEU A 70 16.43 7.33 -13.44
CA LEU A 70 17.22 7.41 -12.22
C LEU A 70 17.81 6.04 -11.85
N PRO A 71 19.03 6.02 -11.27
CA PRO A 71 19.63 4.79 -10.81
C PRO A 71 18.94 4.26 -9.56
N ILE A 72 19.05 2.95 -9.32
CA ILE A 72 18.48 2.26 -8.15
C ILE A 72 18.92 2.90 -6.83
N SER A 73 20.16 3.41 -6.76
CA SER A 73 20.69 4.13 -5.59
C SER A 73 19.87 5.36 -5.18
N HIS A 74 19.17 6.02 -6.10
CA HIS A 74 18.34 7.19 -5.79
C HIS A 74 17.11 6.85 -4.92
N PHE A 75 16.70 5.58 -4.91
CA PHE A 75 15.54 5.09 -4.16
C PHE A 75 15.94 4.45 -2.83
N LEU A 76 17.24 4.43 -2.51
CA LEU A 76 17.70 4.01 -1.21
C LEU A 76 17.07 4.90 -0.12
N PRO A 77 16.74 4.33 1.04
CA PRO A 77 16.38 5.12 2.21
C PRO A 77 17.53 6.11 2.47
N THR A 78 17.23 7.40 2.52
CA THR A 78 18.20 8.35 3.06
C THR A 78 18.22 8.14 4.58
N PRO A 79 19.40 7.97 5.22
CA PRO A 79 19.45 7.94 6.67
C PRO A 79 18.85 9.27 7.16
N SER A 80 17.80 9.19 7.97
CA SER A 80 17.25 10.35 8.66
C SER A 80 18.37 10.92 9.51
N THR A 81 18.80 12.14 9.18
CA THR A 81 19.84 12.88 9.88
C THR A 81 19.38 13.12 11.33
N THR A 82 19.72 12.20 12.24
CA THR A 82 19.99 12.57 13.62
C THR A 82 21.42 13.13 13.63
N PRO A 83 21.65 14.36 14.12
CA PRO A 83 22.94 15.05 14.05
C PRO A 83 23.99 14.52 15.03
N ASP A 84 23.77 13.35 15.64
CA ASP A 84 24.68 12.77 16.62
C ASP A 84 25.35 11.54 16.00
N GLU A 85 26.69 11.55 16.01
CA GLU A 85 27.63 10.52 15.53
C GLU A 85 28.03 10.65 14.03
N ASP A 86 28.99 11.56 13.81
CA ASP A 86 29.95 11.59 12.70
C ASP A 86 30.84 10.34 12.74
N ASP A 87 30.35 9.24 12.18
CA ASP A 87 31.19 8.14 11.70
C ASP A 87 31.21 8.23 10.17
N GLY A 88 32.37 8.53 9.59
CA GLY A 88 32.63 8.78 8.16
C GLY A 88 32.38 7.60 7.19
N ASN A 89 31.29 6.88 7.37
CA ASN A 89 30.83 5.75 6.57
C ASN A 89 29.45 6.05 5.97
N THR A 90 29.37 7.21 5.31
CA THR A 90 28.17 7.72 4.65
C THR A 90 27.82 6.81 3.45
N PHE A 91 26.71 6.06 3.60
CA PHE A 91 26.10 5.07 2.67
C PHE A 91 26.63 3.62 2.72
N ARG A 92 26.16 2.84 3.70
CA ARG A 92 26.09 1.36 3.59
C ARG A 92 24.64 0.85 3.59
N HIS A 93 23.78 1.43 2.76
CA HIS A 93 22.51 0.77 2.45
C HIS A 93 22.77 -0.36 1.46
N ASP A 94 23.15 -1.52 1.99
CA ASP A 94 23.51 -2.73 1.21
C ASP A 94 22.29 -3.37 0.51
N PHE A 95 21.07 -2.90 0.81
CA PHE A 95 19.85 -3.44 0.24
C PHE A 95 18.77 -2.37 0.00
N LEU A 96 17.95 -2.59 -1.03
CA LEU A 96 16.78 -1.79 -1.39
C LEU A 96 15.52 -2.66 -1.30
N SER A 97 14.61 -2.34 -0.39
CA SER A 97 13.35 -3.07 -0.25
C SER A 97 12.22 -2.42 -1.03
N LEU A 98 11.68 -3.17 -1.98
CA LEU A 98 10.59 -2.79 -2.87
C LEU A 98 9.37 -3.70 -2.65
N ARG A 99 8.20 -3.18 -3.02
CA ARG A 99 6.93 -3.88 -3.00
C ARG A 99 6.28 -3.79 -4.36
N LEU A 100 5.98 -4.97 -4.92
CA LEU A 100 5.16 -5.11 -6.11
C LEU A 100 3.70 -5.25 -5.67
N SER A 101 2.83 -4.40 -6.21
CA SER A 101 1.40 -4.40 -5.90
C SER A 101 0.57 -4.29 -7.18
N ALA A 102 -0.59 -4.93 -7.23
CA ALA A 102 -1.53 -4.76 -8.33
C ALA A 102 -2.57 -3.68 -7.99
N ALA A 103 -2.74 -2.70 -8.86
CA ALA A 103 -3.85 -1.76 -8.81
C ALA A 103 -5.12 -2.41 -9.37
N LEU A 104 -5.88 -3.02 -8.47
CA LEU A 104 -7.15 -3.65 -8.78
C LEU A 104 -8.22 -2.59 -9.08
N CYS A 105 -9.08 -2.85 -10.05
CA CYS A 105 -10.36 -2.13 -10.17
C CYS A 105 -11.13 -2.36 -8.88
N GLY A 106 -11.21 -1.36 -8.00
CA GLY A 106 -11.90 -1.51 -6.73
C GLY A 106 -13.34 -2.02 -6.88
N GLY A 107 -13.80 -2.83 -5.92
CA GLY A 107 -15.21 -3.24 -5.77
C GLY A 107 -16.01 -2.21 -4.96
N LYS A 108 -17.34 -2.19 -5.12
CA LYS A 108 -18.30 -1.28 -4.44
C LYS A 108 -18.42 -1.47 -2.90
N GLY A 109 -17.40 -2.02 -2.24
CA GLY A 109 -17.41 -2.49 -0.85
C GLY A 109 -16.34 -1.90 0.08
N GLY A 110 -15.58 -0.90 -0.38
CA GLY A 110 -14.49 -0.30 0.39
C GLY A 110 -14.92 0.60 1.57
N PHE A 111 -13.99 1.42 2.05
CA PHE A 111 -14.23 2.34 3.17
C PHE A 111 -15.47 3.23 2.98
N GLY A 112 -15.74 3.71 1.76
CA GLY A 112 -16.93 4.52 1.47
C GLY A 112 -18.27 3.80 1.66
N SER A 113 -18.38 2.50 1.36
CA SER A 113 -19.59 1.73 1.67
C SER A 113 -19.69 1.41 3.16
N GLN A 114 -18.56 1.20 3.85
CA GLN A 114 -18.54 1.07 5.30
C GLN A 114 -19.02 2.36 5.98
N LEU A 115 -18.57 3.54 5.50
CA LEU A 115 -19.05 4.83 5.96
C LEU A 115 -20.55 5.02 5.70
N ARG A 116 -21.04 4.69 4.50
CA ARG A 116 -22.48 4.72 4.21
C ARG A 116 -23.28 3.80 5.12
N ALA A 117 -22.79 2.58 5.35
CA ALA A 117 -23.42 1.63 6.25
C ALA A 117 -23.44 2.14 7.70
N ALA A 118 -22.35 2.73 8.18
CA ALA A 118 -22.26 3.33 9.51
C ALA A 118 -23.20 4.54 9.65
N GLY A 119 -23.22 5.46 8.68
CA GLY A 119 -24.12 6.60 8.66
C GLY A 119 -25.60 6.19 8.68
N GLY A 120 -25.96 5.13 7.95
CA GLY A 120 -27.32 4.56 7.99
C GLY A 120 -27.70 3.94 9.33
N ARG A 121 -26.73 3.38 10.08
CA ARG A 121 -26.97 2.88 11.45
C ARG A 121 -27.18 4.03 12.44
N MET A 122 -26.44 5.12 12.28
CA MET A 122 -26.55 6.31 13.13
C MET A 122 -27.90 7.00 12.99
N SER A 123 -28.41 7.16 11.76
CA SER A 123 -29.72 7.79 11.53
C SER A 123 -30.88 6.98 12.09
N LYS A 124 -30.82 5.64 12.00
CA LYS A 124 -31.84 4.74 12.56
C LYS A 124 -31.89 4.78 14.09
N ARG A 125 -30.75 4.94 14.78
CA ARG A 125 -30.69 4.98 16.25
C ARG A 125 -31.39 6.21 16.83
N LYS A 126 -31.34 7.35 16.13
CA LYS A 126 -32.03 8.59 16.52
C LYS A 126 -33.56 8.47 16.44
N LYS A 127 -34.09 7.61 15.55
CA LYS A 127 -35.53 7.40 15.36
C LYS A 127 -36.15 6.41 16.36
N GLY A 128 -35.34 5.60 17.04
CA GLY A 128 -35.80 4.58 18.00
C GLY A 128 -35.69 4.96 19.48
N SER A 129 -35.14 6.15 19.81
CA SER A 129 -34.79 6.53 21.19
C SER A 129 -35.81 7.41 21.90
N GLY A 130 -36.91 7.80 21.27
CA GLY A 130 -37.94 8.63 21.91
C GLY A 130 -39.23 7.83 22.09
N ASN A 131 -39.70 7.69 23.33
CA ASN A 131 -41.09 7.32 23.67
C ASN A 131 -41.48 5.83 23.66
N ALA A 132 -40.53 4.88 23.64
CA ALA A 132 -40.89 3.45 23.77
C ALA A 132 -41.35 3.05 25.19
N ALA A 133 -41.10 3.92 26.19
CA ALA A 133 -41.41 3.71 27.60
C ALA A 133 -42.61 4.52 28.11
N SER A 134 -43.17 5.45 27.32
CA SER A 134 -44.41 6.13 27.70
C SER A 134 -45.60 5.21 27.47
N ARG A 135 -46.24 4.82 28.56
CA ARG A 135 -47.42 3.97 28.58
C ARG A 135 -48.53 4.69 29.30
N ASN A 136 -49.77 4.46 28.89
CA ASN A 136 -50.93 4.83 29.69
C ASN A 136 -50.96 4.03 31.00
N LEU A 137 -51.78 4.45 31.97
CA LEU A 137 -51.99 3.71 33.23
C LEU A 137 -52.51 2.28 32.99
N ASP A 138 -53.11 2.04 31.83
CA ASP A 138 -53.56 0.72 31.34
C ASP A 138 -52.45 -0.08 30.63
N GLY A 139 -51.20 0.39 30.68
CA GLY A 139 -50.04 -0.31 30.12
C GLY A 139 -49.93 -0.29 28.59
N ARG A 140 -50.75 0.46 27.86
CA ARG A 140 -50.64 0.60 26.38
C ARG A 140 -49.63 1.70 26.00
N ARG A 141 -48.75 1.42 25.02
CA ARG A 141 -47.74 2.39 24.52
C ARG A 141 -48.38 3.60 23.84
N LEU A 142 -47.95 4.81 24.21
CA LEU A 142 -48.37 6.07 23.61
C LEU A 142 -47.61 6.34 22.31
N ARG A 143 -48.35 6.62 21.22
CA ARG A 143 -47.76 6.80 19.87
C ARG A 143 -47.45 8.26 19.52
N THR A 144 -48.26 9.21 19.98
CA THR A 144 -48.09 10.64 19.72
C THR A 144 -48.56 11.40 20.95
N VAL A 145 -47.70 12.24 21.52
CA VAL A 145 -48.10 13.23 22.52
C VAL A 145 -48.19 14.54 21.76
N THR A 146 -49.41 14.99 21.50
CA THR A 146 -49.68 16.35 21.02
C THR A 146 -49.98 17.20 22.26
N GLU A 147 -49.13 18.19 22.50
CA GLU A 147 -49.45 19.31 23.40
C GLU A 147 -50.48 20.23 22.75
#